data_AF-A0A2W6CKY6-F1
#
_entry.id   AF-A0A2W6CKY6-F1
#
_cell.length_a   1.000
_cell.length_b   1.000
_cell.length_c   1.000
_cell.angle_alpha   90.00
_cell.angle_beta   90.00
_cell.angle_gamma   90.00
#
_symmetry.space_group_name_H-M   'P 1'
#
loop_
_entity.id
_entity.type
_entity.pdbx_description
1 polymer ?
#
loop_
_entity_poly.entity_id
_entity_poly.type
_entity_poly.pdbx_seq_one_letter_code
_entity_poly.pdbx_strand_id
1 'polypeptide(L)' 'MSPTPEQPERWPADDFVSTEELVRRLGITPIASVDQLAQDNPFDSDEEYQELLADVYVSRRSCIS' A
#
# COMPACT_ATOMS: atom_id res chain seq x y z
N MET A 1 -3.36 7.45 15.97
CA MET A 1 -2.33 8.34 15.42
C MET A 1 -1.08 7.51 15.25
N SER A 2 -0.76 7.10 14.03
CA SER A 2 0.52 6.43 13.74
C SER A 2 1.64 7.49 13.78
N PRO A 3 2.83 7.18 14.33
CA PRO A 3 3.90 8.15 14.41
C PRO A 3 4.29 8.60 13.00
N THR A 4 4.47 9.92 12.83
CA THR A 4 5.04 10.50 11.62
C THR A 4 6.37 9.81 11.34
N PRO A 5 6.60 9.26 10.15
CA PRO A 5 7.87 8.61 9.86
C PRO A 5 8.99 9.65 9.96
N GLU A 6 9.91 9.41 10.89
CA GLU A 6 11.09 10.23 11.09
C GLU A 6 12.14 9.89 10.03
N GLN A 7 12.95 10.88 9.66
CA GLN A 7 14.04 10.69 8.73
C GLN A 7 15.02 9.64 9.28
N PRO A 8 15.31 8.55 8.52
CA PRO A 8 16.34 7.61 8.93
C PRO A 8 17.70 8.32 9.00
N GLU A 9 18.47 8.12 10.08
CA GLU A 9 19.76 8.79 10.33
C GLU A 9 20.77 8.71 9.18
N ARG A 10 20.60 7.74 8.26
CA ARG A 10 21.51 7.45 7.14
C ARG A 10 21.12 8.15 5.83
N TRP A 11 19.98 8.83 5.74
CA TRP A 11 19.54 9.46 4.49
C TRP A 11 20.00 10.93 4.43
N PRO A 12 20.56 11.40 3.30
CA PRO A 12 20.74 12.83 3.06
C PRO A 12 19.45 13.61 3.34
N ALA A 13 19.54 14.66 4.16
CA ALA A 13 18.37 15.45 4.57
C ALA A 13 17.68 16.16 3.41
N ASP A 14 18.42 16.45 2.34
CA ASP A 14 17.90 17.16 1.16
C ASP A 14 16.95 16.30 0.30
N ASP A 15 16.98 14.97 0.45
CA ASP A 15 16.17 14.02 -0.34
C ASP A 15 14.96 13.47 0.45
N PHE A 16 14.85 13.76 1.75
CA PHE A 16 13.76 13.25 2.58
C PHE A 16 12.51 14.13 2.47
N VAL A 17 11.38 13.51 2.14
CA VAL A 17 10.06 14.13 2.17
C VAL A 17 9.17 13.33 3.12
N SER A 18 8.65 13.96 4.17
CA SER A 18 7.78 13.29 5.12
C SER A 18 6.48 12.83 4.46
N THR A 19 5.83 11.80 5.00
CA THR A 19 4.53 11.35 4.51
C THR A 19 3.49 12.48 4.54
N GLU A 20 3.54 13.34 5.56
CA GLU A 20 2.63 14.48 5.66
C GLU A 20 2.87 15.53 4.55
N GLU A 21 4.14 15.76 4.20
CA GLU A 21 4.49 16.62 3.07
C GLU A 21 4.07 16.00 1.73
N LEU A 22 4.21 14.68 1.56
CA LEU A 22 3.73 13.97 0.37
C LEU A 22 2.20 14.06 0.24
N VAL A 23 1.48 13.84 1.34
CA VAL A 23 0.02 13.98 1.43
C VAL A 23 -0.41 15.39 1.00
N ARG A 24 0.27 16.42 1.53
CA ARG A 24 0.01 17.82 1.17
C ARG A 24 0.28 18.13 -0.30
N ARG A 25 1.40 17.66 -0.85
CA ARG A 25 1.81 17.93 -2.24
C ARG A 25 0.90 17.24 -3.26
N LEU A 26 0.48 16.01 -2.97
CA LEU A 26 -0.32 15.20 -3.88
C LEU A 26 -1.83 15.40 -3.69
N GLY A 27 -2.26 16.09 -2.63
CA GLY A 27 -3.67 16.30 -2.32
C GLY A 27 -4.43 15.01 -2.02
N ILE A 28 -3.70 13.95 -1.63
CA ILE A 28 -4.26 12.63 -1.34
C ILE A 28 -4.71 12.55 0.11
N THR A 29 -5.69 11.70 0.40
CA THR A 29 -6.19 11.51 1.77
C THR A 29 -5.78 10.13 2.27
N PRO A 30 -5.30 9.98 3.52
CA PRO A 30 -5.02 8.67 4.10
C PRO A 30 -6.24 7.76 4.08
N ILE A 31 -6.02 6.47 3.82
CA ILE A 31 -7.07 5.44 3.88
C ILE A 31 -7.42 5.21 5.35
N ALA A 32 -8.66 5.52 5.72
CA ALA A 32 -9.17 5.45 7.08
C ALA A 32 -9.84 4.11 7.42
N SER A 33 -10.20 3.32 6.41
CA SER A 33 -10.87 2.02 6.60
C SER A 33 -10.72 1.13 5.37
N VAL A 34 -10.97 -0.17 5.55
CA VAL A 34 -11.01 -1.14 4.44
C VAL A 34 -12.14 -0.82 3.47
N ASP A 35 -13.27 -0.29 3.96
CA ASP A 35 -14.41 0.07 3.12
C ASP A 35 -14.07 1.14 2.08
N GLN A 36 -13.09 2.01 2.37
CA GLN A 36 -12.59 3.00 1.39
C GLN A 36 -11.79 2.39 0.25
N LEU A 37 -11.34 1.15 0.39
CA LEU A 37 -10.65 0.41 -0.67
C LEU A 37 -11.61 -0.39 -1.55
N ALA A 38 -12.89 -0.47 -1.19
CA ALA A 38 -13.88 -1.15 -2.01
C ALA A 38 -14.07 -0.38 -3.32
N GLN A 39 -13.88 -1.08 -4.45
CA GLN A 39 -14.14 -0.56 -5.78
C GLN A 39 -15.06 -1.52 -6.52
N ASP A 40 -15.93 -0.97 -7.37
CA ASP A 40 -16.73 -1.76 -8.29
C ASP A 40 -15.83 -2.25 -9.43
N ASN A 41 -15.77 -3.57 -9.60
CA ASN A 41 -14.93 -4.26 -10.58
C ASN A 41 -13.44 -3.83 -10.53
N PRO A 42 -12.70 -4.19 -9.47
CA PRO A 42 -11.32 -3.75 -9.26
C PRO A 42 -10.29 -4.41 -10.19
N PHE A 43 -10.72 -5.35 -11.03
CA PHE A 43 -9.87 -6.08 -11.97
C PHE A 43 -10.28 -5.74 -13.41
N ASP A 44 -9.27 -5.58 -14.27
CA ASP A 44 -9.47 -5.30 -15.68
C ASP A 44 -9.92 -6.54 -16.46
N SER A 45 -9.67 -7.74 -15.91
CA SER A 45 -10.12 -9.02 -16.48
C SER A 45 -10.29 -10.13 -15.45
N ASP A 46 -11.01 -11.19 -15.85
CA ASP A 46 -11.12 -12.42 -15.06
C ASP A 46 -9.76 -13.11 -14.91
N GLU A 47 -8.89 -13.06 -15.93
CA GLU A 47 -7.53 -13.59 -15.88
C GLU A 47 -6.68 -12.93 -14.79
N GLU A 48 -6.70 -11.59 -14.68
CA GLU A 48 -5.96 -10.86 -13.64
C GLU A 48 -6.42 -11.30 -12.23
N TYR A 49 -7.73 -11.46 -12.05
CA TYR A 49 -8.29 -11.96 -10.81
C TYR A 49 -7.82 -13.39 -10.48
N GLN A 50 -7.77 -14.29 -11.47
CA GLN A 50 -7.27 -15.65 -11.27
C GLN A 50 -5.77 -15.68 -10.92
N GLU A 51 -4.96 -14.82 -11.54
CA GLU A 51 -3.53 -14.71 -11.23
C GLU A 51 -3.30 -14.28 -9.78
N LEU A 52 -4.04 -13.29 -9.29
CA LEU A 52 -3.99 -12.89 -7.88
C LEU A 52 -4.35 -14.05 -6.95
N LEU A 53 -5.43 -14.78 -7.24
CA LEU A 53 -5.87 -15.91 -6.40
C LEU A 53 -4.82 -17.02 -6.36
N ALA A 54 -4.17 -17.31 -7.49
CA ALA A 54 -3.09 -18.29 -7.56
C ALA A 54 -1.91 -17.89 -6.66
N ASP A 55 -1.46 -16.63 -6.74
CA ASP A 55 -0.37 -16.11 -5.92
C ASP A 55 -0.69 -16.16 -4.42
N VAL A 56 -1.88 -15.68 -4.03
CA VAL A 56 -2.34 -15.71 -2.63
C VAL A 56 -2.38 -17.14 -2.10
N TYR A 57 -2.83 -18.08 -2.92
CA TYR A 57 -2.92 -19.49 -2.53
C TYR A 57 -1.53 -20.12 -2.33
N VAL A 58 -0.59 -19.84 -3.23
CA VAL A 58 0.80 -20.30 -3.12
C VAL A 58 1.44 -19.71 -1.86
N SER A 59 1.37 -18.39 -1.68
CA SER A 59 1.94 -17.68 -0.53
C SER A 59 1.46 -18.24 0.81
N ARG A 60 0.15 -18.48 0.95
CA ARG A 60 -0.43 -19.05 2.18
C ARG A 60 -0.01 -20.50 2.44
N ARG A 61 0.11 -21.32 1.39
CA ARG A 61 0.54 -22.73 1.55
C ARG A 61 2.03 -22.83 1.84
N SER A 62 2.84 -21.91 1.35
CA SER A 62 4.27 -21.83 1.66
C SER A 62 4.54 -21.52 3.14
N CYS A 63 3.61 -20.91 3.87
CA CYS A 63 3.70 -20.68 5.32
C CYS A 63 3.31 -21.89 6.18
N ILE A 64 2.82 -22.99 5.57
CA ILE A 64 2.34 -24.20 6.28
C ILE A 64 3.31 -25.38 6.10
N SER A 65 4.47 -25.16 5.45
CA SER A 65 5.54 -26.17 5.28
C SER A 65 6.77 -25.84 6.12
#